data_AF-A0A5N7C5E5-F1
#
_entry.id   AF-A0A5N7C5E5-F1
#
_cell.length_a   1.000
_cell.length_b   1.000
_cell.length_c   1.000
_cell.angle_alpha   90.00
_cell.angle_beta   90.00
_cell.angle_gamma   90.00
#
_symmetry.space_group_name_H-M   'P 1'
#
loop_
_entity.id
_entity.type
_entity.pdbx_description
1 polymer ?
#
loop_
_entity_poly.entity_id
_entity_poly.type
_entity_poly.pdbx_seq_one_letter_code
_entity_poly.pdbx_strand_id
1 'polypeptide(L)'
;MFSTILTSLLALSSSATARTVETRPLAPRSITPPEGCPIPTWKIDNFRWFNGSHSLDCIHSDVDRNAKGCLCGRGWCEPNPDTCNGSMVNVCWTGMPNYEPWGYGPAQTLDIHFEDGLRCADTYIGYRIHDIAHGETNCGYADRGMGRIVSFYGSSNEATSTGHMDYQLGNGHALECANGSKITYSGSTDFTLNCIHDEFFNATCTAAPFEIPILSYSWAN
;
A
#
# COMPACT_ATOMS: atom_id res chain seq x y z
N MET A 1 49.65 57.42 -25.61
CA MET A 1 48.39 56.69 -25.90
C MET A 1 48.64 55.23 -25.58
N PHE A 2 47.73 54.65 -24.78
CA PHE A 2 47.95 53.46 -23.96
C PHE A 2 47.90 52.13 -24.74
N SER A 3 48.74 51.20 -24.29
CA SER A 3 48.82 49.78 -24.63
C SER A 3 47.59 49.03 -24.10
N THR A 4 47.10 48.01 -24.82
CA THR A 4 46.17 47.04 -24.24
C THR A 4 46.45 45.64 -24.79
N ILE A 5 46.91 44.79 -23.88
CA ILE A 5 47.22 43.37 -24.05
C ILE A 5 45.90 42.61 -23.94
N LEU A 6 45.55 41.77 -24.93
CA LEU A 6 44.40 40.86 -24.81
C LEU A 6 44.88 39.46 -24.43
N THR A 7 44.51 39.06 -23.22
CA THR A 7 44.87 37.82 -22.56
C THR A 7 44.05 36.65 -23.07
N SER A 8 44.73 35.55 -23.39
CA SER A 8 44.19 34.24 -23.78
C SER A 8 43.50 33.52 -22.62
N LEU A 9 42.27 33.04 -22.84
CA LEU A 9 41.54 32.13 -21.94
C LEU A 9 41.58 30.71 -22.50
N LEU A 10 42.27 29.80 -21.79
CA LEU A 10 42.22 28.35 -22.01
C LEU A 10 41.08 27.77 -21.16
N ALA A 11 40.05 27.22 -21.80
CA ALA A 11 39.01 26.44 -21.13
C ALA A 11 39.43 24.96 -21.09
N LEU A 12 39.71 24.41 -19.90
CA LEU A 12 39.90 22.98 -19.72
C LEU A 12 38.53 22.30 -19.58
N SER A 13 38.18 21.47 -20.56
CA SER A 13 36.99 20.63 -20.55
C SER A 13 37.25 19.32 -19.80
N SER A 14 36.88 19.26 -18.53
CA SER A 14 36.93 18.03 -17.72
C SER A 14 35.72 17.15 -18.06
N SER A 15 35.92 16.17 -18.94
CA SER A 15 34.89 15.15 -19.24
C SER A 15 34.89 14.09 -18.13
N ALA A 16 34.10 14.32 -17.08
CA ALA A 16 33.81 13.30 -16.07
C ALA A 16 32.73 12.35 -16.62
N THR A 17 33.14 11.22 -17.17
CA THR A 17 32.23 10.09 -17.43
C THR A 17 31.70 9.58 -16.10
N ALA A 18 30.47 9.93 -15.78
CA ALA A 18 29.72 9.35 -14.67
C ALA A 18 29.54 7.85 -14.94
N ARG A 19 30.24 7.01 -14.17
CA ARG A 19 29.93 5.58 -14.08
C ARG A 19 28.65 5.46 -13.28
N THR A 20 27.56 5.08 -13.93
CA THR A 20 26.34 4.62 -13.27
C THR A 20 26.69 3.39 -12.44
N VAL A 21 26.78 3.57 -11.12
CA VAL A 21 26.79 2.46 -10.18
C VAL A 21 25.35 1.95 -10.14
N GLU A 22 25.11 0.83 -10.81
CA GLU A 22 23.85 0.09 -10.72
C GLU A 22 23.77 -0.48 -9.30
N THR A 23 23.21 0.29 -8.37
CA THR A 23 22.82 -0.20 -7.04
C THR A 23 21.66 -1.16 -7.22
N ARG A 24 21.99 -2.43 -7.47
CA ARG A 24 21.02 -3.52 -7.34
C ARG A 24 20.64 -3.59 -5.85
N PRO A 25 19.38 -3.31 -5.47
CA PRO A 25 18.98 -3.48 -4.08
C PRO A 25 19.22 -4.95 -3.70
N LEU A 26 19.99 -5.16 -2.63
CA LEU A 26 20.14 -6.46 -2.00
C LEU A 26 18.78 -6.81 -1.40
N ALA A 27 17.94 -7.48 -2.17
CA ALA A 27 16.73 -8.07 -1.64
C ALA A 27 17.14 -9.01 -0.49
N PRO A 28 16.49 -8.93 0.68
CA PRO A 28 16.77 -9.83 1.79
C PRO A 28 16.63 -11.29 1.29
N ARG A 29 17.53 -12.17 1.73
CA ARG A 29 17.44 -13.59 1.42
C ARG A 29 16.77 -14.31 2.57
N SER A 30 15.95 -15.31 2.24
CA SER A 30 15.36 -16.18 3.24
C SER A 30 16.44 -16.86 4.10
N ILE A 31 16.16 -17.02 5.38
CA ILE A 31 16.98 -17.81 6.30
C ILE A 31 17.00 -19.28 5.89
N THR A 32 18.00 -20.02 6.38
CA THR A 32 17.94 -21.48 6.39
C THR A 32 17.17 -21.92 7.64
N PRO A 33 16.09 -22.73 7.52
CA PRO A 33 15.36 -23.21 8.68
C PRO A 33 16.23 -24.22 9.47
N PRO A 34 15.89 -24.51 10.73
CA PRO A 34 16.49 -25.62 11.47
C PRO A 34 16.36 -26.95 10.70
N GLU A 35 17.31 -27.86 10.92
CA GLU A 35 17.30 -29.17 10.26
C GLU A 35 15.97 -29.91 10.50
N GLY A 36 15.37 -30.43 9.43
CA GLY A 36 14.10 -31.14 9.48
C GLY A 36 12.86 -30.24 9.56
N CYS A 37 12.99 -28.91 9.53
CA CYS A 37 11.87 -27.99 9.46
C CYS A 37 11.60 -27.50 8.02
N PRO A 38 10.32 -27.46 7.58
CA PRO A 38 9.97 -26.95 6.25
C PRO A 38 10.12 -25.43 6.18
N ILE A 39 10.47 -24.90 5.02
CA ILE A 39 10.45 -23.46 4.75
C ILE A 39 9.32 -23.12 3.77
N PRO A 40 8.36 -22.25 4.14
CA PRO A 40 7.32 -21.84 3.20
C PRO A 40 7.89 -20.94 2.09
N THR A 41 7.14 -20.82 1.00
CA THR A 41 7.41 -19.85 -0.07
C THR A 41 6.24 -18.88 -0.12
N TRP A 42 6.48 -17.62 0.26
CA TRP A 42 5.46 -16.57 0.20
C TRP A 42 5.64 -15.76 -1.07
N LYS A 43 5.10 -16.29 -2.15
CA LYS A 43 5.13 -15.63 -3.45
C LYS A 43 3.80 -15.01 -3.77
N ILE A 44 3.84 -13.75 -4.17
CA ILE A 44 2.68 -12.99 -4.64
C ILE A 44 2.71 -12.99 -6.15
N ASP A 45 1.61 -13.44 -6.75
CA ASP A 45 1.44 -13.53 -8.21
C ASP A 45 0.52 -12.43 -8.75
N ASN A 46 -0.35 -11.86 -7.91
CA ASN A 46 -1.19 -10.72 -8.25
C ASN A 46 -1.23 -9.72 -7.10
N PHE A 47 -0.89 -8.47 -7.40
CA PHE A 47 -1.06 -7.33 -6.51
C PHE A 47 -1.81 -6.23 -7.27
N ARG A 48 -2.95 -5.80 -6.75
CA ARG A 48 -3.73 -4.69 -7.30
C ARG A 48 -4.30 -3.83 -6.20
N TRP A 49 -4.03 -2.54 -6.28
CA TRP A 49 -4.55 -1.55 -5.33
C TRP A 49 -5.18 -0.40 -6.11
N PHE A 50 -6.47 -0.16 -5.91
CA PHE A 50 -7.17 0.99 -6.43
C PHE A 50 -7.44 1.96 -5.29
N ASN A 51 -6.99 3.20 -5.45
CA ASN A 51 -7.10 4.25 -4.45
C ASN A 51 -7.71 5.50 -5.09
N GLY A 52 -8.90 5.88 -4.64
CA GLY A 52 -9.58 7.10 -5.09
C GLY A 52 -9.00 8.37 -4.46
N SER A 53 -8.95 9.46 -5.23
CA SER A 53 -8.46 10.78 -4.81
C SER A 53 -9.46 11.58 -3.96
N HIS A 54 -10.75 11.23 -4.06
CA HIS A 54 -11.85 11.96 -3.45
C HIS A 54 -12.52 11.22 -2.28
N SER A 55 -11.83 10.27 -1.66
CA SER A 55 -12.36 9.59 -0.47
C SER A 55 -12.09 10.42 0.79
N LEU A 56 -13.09 10.51 1.68
CA LEU A 56 -12.94 11.24 2.93
C LEU A 56 -12.07 10.51 3.95
N ASP A 57 -11.18 11.26 4.61
CA ASP A 57 -10.54 10.84 5.85
C ASP A 57 -11.37 11.30 7.06
N CYS A 58 -12.30 10.45 7.48
CA CYS A 58 -13.23 10.74 8.57
C CYS A 58 -12.60 10.75 9.97
N ILE A 59 -11.30 10.45 10.10
CA ILE A 59 -10.63 10.30 11.39
C ILE A 59 -9.52 11.33 11.56
N HIS A 60 -8.60 11.47 10.60
CA HIS A 60 -7.46 12.37 10.76
C HIS A 60 -7.64 13.74 10.08
N SER A 61 -8.61 13.89 9.18
CA SER A 61 -8.89 15.17 8.50
C SER A 61 -10.11 15.87 9.11
N ASP A 62 -9.86 17.01 9.77
CA ASP A 62 -10.92 17.88 10.30
C ASP A 62 -11.81 18.45 9.18
N VAL A 63 -11.24 18.68 7.99
CA VAL A 63 -11.99 19.16 6.82
C VAL A 63 -12.96 18.08 6.36
N ASP A 64 -12.48 16.85 6.22
CA ASP A 64 -13.28 15.73 5.74
C ASP A 64 -14.33 15.30 6.77
N ARG A 65 -13.99 15.31 8.06
CA ARG A 65 -14.93 15.02 9.15
C ARG A 65 -16.12 15.99 9.20
N ASN A 66 -15.90 17.23 8.75
CA ASN A 66 -16.94 18.27 8.68
C ASN A 66 -17.54 18.42 7.28
N ALA A 67 -17.14 17.57 6.32
CA ALA A 67 -17.63 17.63 4.96
C ALA A 67 -19.11 17.20 4.91
N LYS A 68 -19.94 18.04 4.29
CA LYS A 68 -21.39 17.84 4.21
C LYS A 68 -21.82 17.41 2.82
N GLY A 69 -22.66 16.39 2.78
CA GLY A 69 -23.35 15.92 1.58
C GLY A 69 -24.85 16.22 1.66
N CYS A 70 -25.51 16.29 0.51
CA CYS A 70 -26.96 16.38 0.45
C CYS A 70 -27.57 14.98 0.42
N LEU A 71 -28.28 14.61 1.49
CA LEU A 71 -29.01 13.35 1.57
C LEU A 71 -30.45 13.54 1.06
N CYS A 72 -30.73 13.03 -0.15
CA CYS A 72 -32.04 13.08 -0.78
C CYS A 72 -32.73 11.71 -0.69
N GLY A 73 -33.59 11.52 0.30
CA GLY A 73 -34.29 10.25 0.49
C GLY A 73 -33.34 9.13 0.91
N ARG A 74 -33.06 8.17 0.01
CA ARG A 74 -32.21 7.00 0.29
C ARG A 74 -30.80 7.09 -0.33
N GLY A 75 -30.42 8.22 -0.92
CA GLY A 75 -29.13 8.37 -1.60
C GLY A 75 -28.61 9.81 -1.60
N TRP A 76 -27.46 10.00 -2.24
CA TRP A 76 -26.75 11.26 -2.31
C TRP A 76 -27.13 12.07 -3.55
N CYS A 77 -27.38 13.36 -3.36
CA CYS A 77 -27.51 14.36 -4.42
C CYS A 77 -26.29 15.28 -4.43
N GLU A 78 -26.19 16.10 -5.49
CA GLU A 78 -25.27 17.23 -5.54
C GLU A 78 -25.27 18.00 -4.21
N PRO A 79 -24.11 18.18 -3.56
CA PRO A 79 -24.00 18.75 -2.23
C PRO A 79 -24.12 20.27 -2.26
N ASN A 80 -25.26 20.77 -2.72
CA ASN A 80 -25.54 22.19 -2.80
C ASN A 80 -26.54 22.60 -1.69
N PRO A 81 -26.13 23.39 -0.70
CA PRO A 81 -27.00 23.81 0.39
C PRO A 81 -28.29 24.52 -0.05
N ASP A 82 -28.25 25.24 -1.17
CA ASP A 82 -29.37 26.04 -1.67
C ASP A 82 -30.39 25.21 -2.47
N THR A 83 -29.94 24.11 -3.07
CA THR A 83 -30.78 23.25 -3.93
C THR A 83 -30.93 21.83 -3.40
N CYS A 84 -30.41 21.56 -2.20
CA CYS A 84 -30.50 20.25 -1.57
C CYS A 84 -31.95 19.84 -1.32
N ASN A 85 -32.45 18.90 -2.13
CA ASN A 85 -33.77 18.34 -1.99
C ASN A 85 -33.80 17.25 -0.89
N GLY A 86 -33.46 17.66 0.33
CA GLY A 86 -33.22 16.76 1.44
C GLY A 86 -32.60 17.46 2.64
N SER A 87 -31.58 16.86 3.24
CA SER A 87 -30.84 17.44 4.36
C SER A 87 -29.34 17.42 4.12
N MET A 88 -28.69 18.56 4.39
CA MET A 88 -27.23 18.63 4.43
C MET A 88 -26.74 17.96 5.72
N VAL A 89 -26.02 16.86 5.60
CA VAL A 89 -25.56 16.04 6.72
C VAL A 89 -24.05 15.81 6.65
N ASN A 90 -23.40 15.67 7.80
CA ASN A 90 -21.98 15.30 7.87
C ASN A 90 -21.82 13.87 7.37
N VAL A 91 -21.10 13.69 6.26
CA VAL A 91 -21.08 12.40 5.57
C VAL A 91 -20.43 11.31 6.42
N CYS A 92 -19.32 11.64 7.08
CA CYS A 92 -18.61 10.77 8.02
C CYS A 92 -19.46 10.24 9.19
N TRP A 93 -20.61 10.87 9.50
CA TRP A 93 -21.45 10.47 10.63
C TRP A 93 -22.66 9.63 10.21
N THR A 94 -22.90 9.47 8.91
CA THR A 94 -24.07 8.75 8.40
C THR A 94 -23.90 7.23 8.39
N GLY A 95 -22.66 6.76 8.21
CA GLY A 95 -22.36 5.32 8.06
C GLY A 95 -23.01 4.68 6.83
N MET A 96 -23.51 5.46 5.87
CA MET A 96 -24.14 4.93 4.66
C MET A 96 -23.07 4.36 3.71
N PRO A 97 -23.31 3.26 3.00
CA PRO A 97 -22.39 2.81 1.95
C PRO A 97 -22.68 3.54 0.62
N ASN A 98 -21.71 3.49 -0.30
CA ASN A 98 -21.85 3.84 -1.71
C ASN A 98 -22.20 5.31 -1.97
N TYR A 99 -21.14 6.08 -2.12
CA TYR A 99 -21.11 7.52 -2.01
C TYR A 99 -21.00 8.22 -3.37
N GLU A 100 -20.94 7.47 -4.47
CA GLU A 100 -20.74 8.07 -5.78
C GLU A 100 -22.01 8.70 -6.37
N PRO A 101 -21.89 9.81 -7.13
CA PRO A 101 -20.69 10.66 -7.26
C PRO A 101 -20.61 11.77 -6.20
N TRP A 102 -21.69 12.00 -5.44
CA TRP A 102 -21.89 13.25 -4.68
C TRP A 102 -21.66 13.15 -3.16
N GLY A 103 -21.52 11.94 -2.66
CA GLY A 103 -21.25 11.60 -1.28
C GLY A 103 -19.81 11.13 -1.04
N TYR A 104 -18.87 11.34 -1.99
CA TYR A 104 -17.42 11.02 -1.99
C TYR A 104 -16.97 9.77 -2.78
N GLY A 105 -15.71 9.80 -3.22
CA GLY A 105 -15.16 9.14 -4.43
C GLY A 105 -15.27 7.60 -4.54
N PRO A 106 -14.73 7.02 -5.62
CA PRO A 106 -14.92 5.60 -5.95
C PRO A 106 -14.48 4.65 -4.85
N ALA A 107 -15.15 3.48 -4.81
CA ALA A 107 -14.80 2.41 -3.90
C ALA A 107 -13.32 2.02 -4.08
N GLN A 108 -12.58 2.04 -2.98
CA GLN A 108 -11.16 1.67 -2.99
C GLN A 108 -11.03 0.18 -2.75
N THR A 109 -10.06 -0.46 -3.40
CA THR A 109 -9.91 -1.91 -3.30
C THR A 109 -8.45 -2.28 -3.19
N LEU A 110 -8.12 -3.23 -2.31
CA LEU A 110 -6.84 -3.92 -2.30
C LEU A 110 -7.09 -5.39 -2.59
N ASP A 111 -6.31 -5.98 -3.49
CA ASP A 111 -6.39 -7.40 -3.82
C ASP A 111 -4.96 -7.96 -4.00
N ILE A 112 -4.59 -8.89 -3.11
CA ILE A 112 -3.28 -9.53 -3.05
C ILE A 112 -3.49 -11.04 -3.04
N HIS A 113 -2.94 -11.72 -4.04
CA HIS A 113 -3.01 -13.17 -4.15
C HIS A 113 -1.62 -13.75 -3.92
N PHE A 114 -1.58 -14.80 -3.11
CA PHE A 114 -0.40 -15.61 -2.89
C PHE A 114 -0.56 -16.94 -3.64
N GLU A 115 0.56 -17.47 -4.16
CA GLU A 115 0.58 -18.76 -4.85
C GLU A 115 0.16 -19.93 -3.94
N ASP A 116 0.33 -19.79 -2.62
CA ASP A 116 -0.12 -20.77 -1.62
C ASP A 116 -1.65 -20.78 -1.39
N GLY A 117 -2.38 -19.92 -2.11
CA GLY A 117 -3.83 -19.81 -2.07
C GLY A 117 -4.36 -18.80 -1.04
N LEU A 118 -3.50 -18.13 -0.26
CA LEU A 118 -3.96 -16.98 0.55
C LEU A 118 -4.43 -15.86 -0.38
N ARG A 119 -5.62 -15.31 -0.10
CA ARG A 119 -6.14 -14.10 -0.73
C ARG A 119 -6.40 -13.06 0.35
N CYS A 120 -5.79 -11.90 0.17
CA CYS A 120 -6.03 -10.69 0.94
C CYS A 120 -6.83 -9.76 0.05
N ALA A 121 -8.09 -9.52 0.42
CA ALA A 121 -8.94 -8.58 -0.29
C ALA A 121 -9.55 -7.61 0.73
N ASP A 122 -9.46 -6.32 0.44
CA ASP A 122 -10.15 -5.28 1.17
C ASP A 122 -10.95 -4.43 0.18
N THR A 123 -12.16 -4.05 0.58
CA THR A 123 -13.04 -3.17 -0.20
C THR A 123 -13.57 -2.11 0.73
N TYR A 124 -13.08 -0.90 0.51
CA TYR A 124 -13.36 0.26 1.31
C TYR A 124 -14.75 0.82 1.02
N ILE A 125 -15.56 0.98 2.08
CA ILE A 125 -16.96 1.45 2.00
C ILE A 125 -17.15 2.94 2.39
N GLY A 126 -16.11 3.77 2.28
CA GLY A 126 -16.28 5.24 2.27
C GLY A 126 -16.05 6.01 3.58
N TYR A 127 -15.45 5.42 4.62
CA TYR A 127 -14.89 6.17 5.77
C TYR A 127 -13.54 5.60 6.24
N ARG A 128 -12.44 6.40 6.22
CA ARG A 128 -11.08 5.92 6.49
C ARG A 128 -10.71 5.97 7.97
N ILE A 129 -9.80 5.06 8.35
CA ILE A 129 -8.96 5.12 9.57
C ILE A 129 -7.47 5.25 9.17
N HIS A 130 -7.15 5.41 7.87
CA HIS A 130 -5.78 5.44 7.35
C HIS A 130 -5.63 6.58 6.32
N ASP A 131 -4.44 7.18 6.23
CA ASP A 131 -4.20 8.40 5.45
C ASP A 131 -4.45 8.23 3.94
N ILE A 132 -4.86 9.32 3.29
CA ILE A 132 -5.01 9.37 1.82
C ILE A 132 -3.64 9.19 1.17
N ALA A 133 -3.57 8.24 0.23
CA ALA A 133 -2.37 7.89 -0.53
C ALA A 133 -1.17 7.33 0.26
N HIS A 134 -1.36 7.02 1.53
CA HIS A 134 -0.45 6.22 2.35
C HIS A 134 -1.26 5.05 2.91
N GLY A 135 -1.20 3.91 2.21
CA GLY A 135 -2.00 2.74 2.58
C GLY A 135 -1.24 1.91 3.59
N GLU A 136 -1.77 1.75 4.81
CA GLU A 136 -1.55 0.57 5.63
C GLU A 136 -2.78 -0.34 5.44
N THR A 137 -2.59 -1.62 5.15
CA THR A 137 -3.71 -2.58 5.14
C THR A 137 -3.28 -3.89 5.76
N ASN A 138 -4.03 -4.32 6.76
CA ASN A 138 -3.85 -5.58 7.48
C ASN A 138 -4.94 -6.57 7.02
N CYS A 139 -4.66 -7.39 6.02
CA CYS A 139 -5.63 -8.35 5.48
C CYS A 139 -5.64 -9.69 6.20
N GLY A 140 -4.63 -9.96 7.02
CA GLY A 140 -4.51 -11.19 7.77
C GLY A 140 -5.05 -11.04 9.18
N TYR A 141 -6.36 -10.83 9.36
CA TYR A 141 -6.92 -10.80 10.71
C TYR A 141 -7.07 -12.21 11.25
N ALA A 142 -5.97 -12.65 11.86
CA ALA A 142 -5.83 -13.79 12.73
C ALA A 142 -6.59 -13.59 14.05
N ASP A 143 -7.41 -14.57 14.45
CA ASP A 143 -7.86 -14.75 15.83
C ASP A 143 -6.69 -14.64 16.82
N ARG A 144 -6.43 -13.43 17.37
CA ARG A 144 -5.50 -13.18 18.48
C ARG A 144 -4.13 -13.86 18.33
N GLY A 145 -3.53 -13.83 17.13
CA GLY A 145 -2.19 -14.40 16.86
C GLY A 145 -2.19 -15.85 16.36
N MET A 146 -3.34 -16.42 16.00
CA MET A 146 -3.45 -17.80 15.51
C MET A 146 -3.48 -17.94 13.97
N GLY A 147 -3.80 -16.89 13.24
CA GLY A 147 -3.93 -16.86 11.78
C GLY A 147 -2.65 -16.42 11.03
N ARG A 148 -2.77 -16.22 9.72
CA ARG A 148 -1.73 -15.62 8.87
C ARG A 148 -1.94 -14.11 8.86
N ILE A 149 -0.90 -13.34 9.18
CA ILE A 149 -0.95 -11.88 9.29
C ILE A 149 -0.16 -11.30 8.12
N VAL A 150 -0.82 -10.51 7.28
CA VAL A 150 -0.21 -9.83 6.13
C VAL A 150 -0.51 -8.35 6.24
N SER A 151 0.54 -7.54 6.20
CA SER A 151 0.48 -6.09 6.29
C SER A 151 1.13 -5.49 5.06
N PHE A 152 0.42 -4.61 4.37
CA PHE A 152 0.93 -3.85 3.23
C PHE A 152 1.08 -2.37 3.62
N TYR A 153 2.21 -1.78 3.24
CA TYR A 153 2.46 -0.34 3.34
C TYR A 153 2.88 0.21 1.99
N GLY A 154 2.30 1.32 1.54
CA GLY A 154 2.74 1.92 0.28
C GLY A 154 2.12 3.27 -0.01
N SER A 155 2.63 3.93 -1.06
CA SER A 155 2.07 5.19 -1.53
C SER A 155 1.62 5.15 -2.97
N SER A 156 0.44 5.71 -3.24
CA SER A 156 -0.14 5.84 -4.58
C SER A 156 -0.04 7.25 -5.14
N ASN A 157 0.69 8.17 -4.51
CA ASN A 157 0.84 9.56 -4.97
C ASN A 157 1.77 9.67 -6.19
N GLU A 158 2.73 8.76 -6.29
CA GLU A 158 3.75 8.78 -7.32
C GLU A 158 3.45 7.71 -8.38
N ALA A 159 3.86 7.94 -9.63
CA ALA A 159 3.74 6.93 -10.69
C ALA A 159 4.53 5.65 -10.38
N THR A 160 5.64 5.80 -9.63
CA THR A 160 6.43 4.69 -9.11
C THR A 160 6.84 4.99 -7.67
N SER A 161 6.61 4.05 -6.77
CA SER A 161 6.96 4.15 -5.34
C SER A 161 7.46 2.81 -4.80
N THR A 162 7.84 2.79 -3.53
CA THR A 162 8.18 1.56 -2.81
C THR A 162 6.97 1.10 -2.01
N GLY A 163 6.53 -0.13 -2.26
CA GLY A 163 5.66 -0.87 -1.35
C GLY A 163 6.50 -1.70 -0.38
N HIS A 164 6.03 -1.84 0.85
CA HIS A 164 6.56 -2.72 1.87
C HIS A 164 5.51 -3.76 2.24
N MET A 165 5.93 -4.99 2.49
CA MET A 165 5.04 -6.04 2.95
C MET A 165 5.66 -6.83 4.09
N ASP A 166 4.86 -7.04 5.13
CA ASP A 166 5.15 -7.97 6.21
C ASP A 166 4.25 -9.18 6.12
N TYR A 167 4.80 -10.35 6.42
CA TYR A 167 4.08 -11.60 6.55
C TYR A 167 4.51 -12.31 7.83
N GLN A 168 3.54 -12.72 8.64
CA GLN A 168 3.75 -13.56 9.81
C GLN A 168 2.79 -14.76 9.82
N LEU A 169 3.33 -15.95 10.06
CA LEU A 169 2.54 -17.13 10.43
C LEU A 169 2.29 -17.12 11.94
N GLY A 170 1.03 -16.99 12.33
CA GLY A 170 0.59 -17.19 13.71
C GLY A 170 0.64 -18.66 14.13
N ASN A 171 0.50 -18.91 15.44
CA ASN A 171 0.68 -20.24 16.03
C ASN A 171 -0.29 -21.31 15.50
N GLY A 172 -1.48 -20.93 15.05
CA GLY A 172 -2.46 -21.84 14.45
C GLY A 172 -2.07 -22.35 13.05
N HIS A 173 -1.13 -21.67 12.39
CA HIS A 173 -0.54 -22.09 11.11
C HIS A 173 0.93 -22.49 11.25
N ALA A 174 1.38 -22.82 12.47
CA ALA A 174 2.71 -23.35 12.68
C ALA A 174 2.91 -24.63 11.86
N LEU A 175 4.07 -24.75 11.21
CA LEU A 175 4.45 -25.90 10.44
C LEU A 175 5.07 -26.96 11.35
N GLU A 176 4.90 -28.23 11.01
CA GLU A 176 5.47 -29.34 11.76
C GLU A 176 6.84 -29.73 11.20
N CYS A 177 7.84 -29.81 12.07
CA CYS A 177 9.16 -30.31 11.74
C CYS A 177 9.20 -31.85 11.86
N ALA A 178 10.21 -32.50 11.27
CA ALA A 178 10.34 -33.95 11.28
C ALA A 178 10.45 -34.59 12.68
N ASN A 179 10.84 -33.81 13.70
CA ASN A 179 10.89 -34.23 15.10
C ASN A 179 9.57 -34.00 15.88
N GLY A 180 8.52 -33.54 15.21
CA GLY A 180 7.21 -33.21 15.80
C GLY A 180 7.13 -31.84 16.48
N SER A 181 8.20 -31.03 16.49
CA SER A 181 8.12 -29.65 16.97
C SER A 181 7.36 -28.76 15.97
N LYS A 182 6.78 -27.68 16.47
CA LYS A 182 6.04 -26.72 15.64
C LYS A 182 6.81 -25.42 15.50
N ILE A 183 6.89 -24.89 14.28
CA ILE A 183 7.65 -23.69 13.95
C ILE A 183 6.77 -22.69 13.20
N THR A 184 6.93 -21.41 13.54
CA THR A 184 6.32 -20.27 12.83
C THR A 184 7.41 -19.42 12.20
N TYR A 185 7.03 -18.63 11.21
CA TYR A 185 7.94 -17.80 10.42
C TYR A 185 7.41 -16.38 10.31
N SER A 186 8.32 -15.42 10.19
CA SER A 186 8.01 -14.07 9.75
C SER A 186 9.03 -13.57 8.74
N GLY A 187 8.62 -12.60 7.93
CA GLY A 187 9.45 -12.04 6.89
C GLY A 187 8.85 -10.77 6.32
N SER A 188 9.67 -10.04 5.59
CA SER A 188 9.26 -8.79 4.97
C SER A 188 10.10 -8.47 3.74
N THR A 189 9.54 -7.63 2.87
CA THR A 189 10.21 -7.23 1.62
C THR A 189 9.74 -5.86 1.17
N ASP A 190 10.63 -5.17 0.47
CA ASP A 190 10.29 -3.98 -0.31
C ASP A 190 10.16 -4.38 -1.78
N PHE A 191 9.18 -3.80 -2.46
CA PHE A 191 8.92 -4.04 -3.88
C PHE A 191 8.55 -2.75 -4.61
N THR A 192 8.75 -2.74 -5.92
CA THR A 192 8.35 -1.61 -6.76
C THR A 192 6.85 -1.62 -6.98
N LEU A 193 6.20 -0.54 -6.60
CA LEU A 193 4.79 -0.28 -6.85
C LEU A 193 4.65 0.71 -8.00
N ASN A 194 3.87 0.36 -9.02
CA ASN A 194 3.64 1.22 -10.18
C ASN A 194 2.16 1.61 -10.24
N CYS A 195 1.90 2.91 -10.30
CA CYS A 195 0.57 3.49 -10.27
C CYS A 195 0.29 4.27 -11.54
N ILE A 196 -0.94 4.14 -12.04
CA ILE A 196 -1.49 4.95 -13.13
C ILE A 196 -2.61 5.81 -12.54
N HIS A 197 -2.52 7.12 -12.75
CA HIS A 197 -3.53 8.09 -12.35
C HIS A 197 -4.47 8.41 -13.50
N ASP A 198 -5.78 8.48 -13.22
CA ASP A 198 -6.75 9.03 -14.16
C ASP A 198 -6.82 10.58 -14.09
N GLU A 199 -7.74 11.19 -14.85
CA GLU A 199 -7.92 12.65 -14.88
C GLU A 199 -8.34 13.25 -13.53
N PHE A 200 -8.90 12.43 -12.64
CA PHE A 200 -9.30 12.79 -11.28
C PHE A 200 -8.22 12.44 -10.25
N PHE A 201 -7.06 11.95 -10.68
CA PHE A 201 -5.96 11.49 -9.84
C PHE A 201 -6.30 10.23 -9.01
N ASN A 202 -7.31 9.45 -9.41
CA ASN A 202 -7.51 8.11 -8.84
C ASN A 202 -6.37 7.22 -9.32
N ALA A 203 -5.75 6.49 -8.40
CA ALA A 203 -4.59 5.65 -8.69
C ALA A 203 -5.00 4.17 -8.82
N THR A 204 -4.60 3.54 -9.92
CA THR A 204 -4.55 2.07 -10.04
C THR A 204 -3.10 1.62 -9.95
N CYS A 205 -2.74 0.99 -8.84
CA CYS A 205 -1.40 0.52 -8.54
C CYS A 205 -1.28 -1.00 -8.71
N THR A 206 -0.15 -1.43 -9.26
CA THR A 206 0.19 -2.83 -9.51
C THR A 206 1.67 -3.07 -9.20
N ALA A 207 2.02 -4.33 -8.92
CA ALA A 207 3.40 -4.77 -8.78
C ALA A 207 3.62 -6.03 -9.62
N ALA A 208 4.82 -6.18 -10.16
CA ALA A 208 5.24 -7.45 -10.75
C ALA A 208 5.33 -8.52 -9.65
N PRO A 209 5.17 -9.82 -9.96
CA PRO A 209 5.28 -10.89 -8.96
C PRO A 209 6.58 -10.79 -8.16
N PHE A 210 6.47 -11.00 -6.84
CA PHE A 210 7.60 -10.91 -5.92
C PHE A 210 7.47 -11.93 -4.79
N GLU A 211 8.57 -12.19 -4.10
CA GLU A 211 8.63 -13.10 -2.96
C GLU A 211 8.92 -12.31 -1.68
N ILE A 212 8.26 -12.71 -0.60
CA ILE A 212 8.58 -12.25 0.75
C ILE A 212 9.60 -13.25 1.33
N PRO A 213 10.87 -12.85 1.53
CA PRO A 213 11.87 -13.69 2.13
C PRO A 213 11.55 -13.91 3.60
N ILE A 214 11.84 -15.10 4.09
CA ILE A 214 11.63 -15.45 5.50
C ILE A 214 12.84 -14.97 6.28
N LEU A 215 12.64 -14.06 7.22
CA LEU A 215 13.71 -13.39 7.95
C LEU A 215 13.92 -13.95 9.34
N SER A 216 12.88 -14.54 9.94
CA SER A 216 12.98 -15.11 11.27
C SER A 216 12.01 -16.27 11.48
N TYR A 217 12.24 -17.03 12.55
CA TYR A 217 11.36 -18.09 12.99
C TYR A 217 11.20 -18.08 14.51
N SER A 218 10.12 -18.68 14.98
CA SER A 218 9.90 -18.96 16.40
C SER A 218 9.28 -20.34 16.57
N TRP A 219 9.55 -20.98 17.71
CA TRP A 219 8.87 -22.23 18.05
C TRP A 219 7.45 -21.93 18.55
N ALA A 220 6.47 -22.67 18.06
CA ALA A 220 5.10 -22.63 18.54
C ALA A 220 4.91 -23.67 19.65
N ASN A 221 4.22 -23.26 20.71
CA ASN A 221 3.84 -24.11 21.83
C ASN A 221 2.52 -24.84 21.56
#